data_AF-A0A7X3Y0W2-F1
#
_entry.id   AF-A0A7X3Y0W2-F1
#
_cell.length_a   1.000
_cell.length_b   1.000
_cell.length_c   1.000
_cell.angle_alpha   90.00
_cell.angle_beta   90.00
_cell.angle_gamma   90.00
#
_symmetry.space_group_name_H-M   'P 1'
#
loop_
_entity.id
_entity.type
_entity.pdbx_description
1 polymer ?
#
loop_
_entity_poly.entity_id
_entity_poly.type
_entity_poly.pdbx_seq_one_letter_code
_entity_poly.pdbx_strand_id
1 'polypeptide(L)'
;MDGIRFERRGEGDYYKVILHIGSTYVPISDEDVETLKKESALSGAFLEFFLDRIGYSSYLKDQLKAELGKIGNSSDQLSLLRQAIQKL
;
A
#
# COMPACT_ATOMS: atom_id res chain seq x y z
N MET A 1 5.92 -10.56 -12.61
CA MET A 1 6.78 -9.73 -11.73
C MET A 1 5.81 -8.81 -11.01
N ASP A 2 5.09 -9.38 -10.05
CA ASP A 2 3.93 -8.77 -9.42
C ASP A 2 4.34 -8.28 -8.05
N GLY A 3 5.04 -7.15 -8.04
CA GLY A 3 5.51 -6.48 -6.82
C GLY A 3 4.54 -5.39 -6.35
N ILE A 4 4.83 -4.85 -5.17
CA ILE A 4 4.14 -3.68 -4.62
C ILE A 4 4.73 -2.43 -5.27
N ARG A 5 3.87 -1.59 -5.85
CA ARG A 5 4.30 -0.31 -6.43
C ARG A 5 3.26 0.77 -6.16
N PHE A 6 3.75 1.97 -5.85
CA PHE A 6 2.94 3.17 -5.87
C PHE A 6 3.24 3.93 -7.16
N GLU A 7 2.20 4.32 -7.89
CA GLU A 7 2.29 5.12 -9.10
C GLU A 7 1.68 6.49 -8.82
N ARG A 8 2.47 7.56 -9.02
CA ARG A 8 1.96 8.92 -8.92
C ARG A 8 1.41 9.38 -10.27
N ARG A 9 0.15 9.80 -10.28
CA ARG A 9 -0.56 10.38 -11.41
C ARG A 9 -0.33 11.91 -11.50
N GLY A 10 -0.58 12.46 -12.68
CA GLY A 10 -0.35 13.89 -12.98
C GLY A 10 -1.31 14.84 -12.25
N GLU A 11 -1.06 16.15 -12.38
CA GLU A 11 -1.76 17.23 -11.66
C GLU A 11 -3.28 17.34 -11.94
N GLY A 12 -3.84 16.55 -12.86
CA GLY A 12 -5.26 16.55 -13.21
C GLY A 12 -6.14 15.51 -12.52
N ASP A 13 -5.56 14.56 -11.77
CA ASP A 13 -6.31 13.46 -11.14
C ASP A 13 -6.71 13.78 -9.69
N TYR A 14 -7.96 13.45 -9.31
CA TYR A 14 -8.44 13.58 -7.92
C TYR A 14 -7.68 12.65 -6.96
N TYR A 15 -7.30 11.46 -7.42
CA TYR A 15 -6.46 10.52 -6.69
C TYR A 15 -5.07 10.48 -7.33
N LYS A 16 -4.13 11.22 -6.75
CA LYS A 16 -2.79 11.37 -7.33
C LYS A 16 -1.92 10.14 -7.18
N VAL A 17 -2.34 9.12 -6.44
CA VAL A 17 -1.56 7.89 -6.28
C VAL A 17 -2.43 6.66 -6.52
N ILE A 18 -1.91 5.70 -7.26
CA ILE A 18 -2.46 4.36 -7.40
C ILE A 18 -1.48 3.37 -6.76
N LEU A 19 -1.99 2.55 -5.86
CA LEU A 19 -1.29 1.39 -5.37
C LEU A 19 -1.56 0.20 -6.29
N HIS A 20 -0.48 -0.46 -6.67
CA HIS A 20 -0.48 -1.71 -7.43
C HIS A 20 0.04 -2.82 -6.52
N ILE A 21 -0.78 -3.83 -6.27
CA ILE A 21 -0.37 -5.06 -5.58
C ILE A 21 -0.94 -6.23 -6.37
N GLY A 22 -0.07 -6.91 -7.11
CA GLY A 22 -0.44 -7.95 -8.05
C GLY A 22 -1.54 -7.49 -8.99
N SER A 23 -2.70 -8.15 -8.92
CA SER A 23 -3.87 -7.85 -9.77
C SER A 23 -4.79 -6.76 -9.22
N THR A 24 -4.50 -6.22 -8.04
CA THR A 24 -5.34 -5.21 -7.36
C THR A 24 -4.77 -3.81 -7.52
N TYR A 25 -5.66 -2.87 -7.85
CA TYR A 25 -5.35 -1.45 -8.04
C TYR A 25 -6.21 -0.62 -7.08
N VAL A 26 -5.57 0.16 -6.21
CA VAL A 26 -6.27 0.96 -5.21
C VAL A 26 -5.92 2.44 -5.36
N PRO A 27 -6.88 3.34 -5.60
CA PRO A 27 -6.63 4.76 -5.54
C PRO A 27 -6.37 5.18 -4.08
N ILE A 28 -5.32 5.96 -3.87
CA ILE A 28 -4.92 6.46 -2.56
C ILE A 28 -4.89 8.00 -2.61
N SER A 29 -5.44 8.64 -1.58
CA SER A 29 -5.39 10.09 -1.44
C SER A 29 -3.99 10.58 -1.06
N ASP A 30 -3.64 11.83 -1.37
CA ASP A 30 -2.35 12.40 -0.94
C ASP A 30 -2.20 12.38 0.61
N GLU A 31 -3.29 12.61 1.36
CA GLU A 31 -3.29 12.55 2.83
C GLU A 31 -2.94 11.15 3.34
N ASP A 32 -3.52 10.11 2.73
CA ASP A 32 -3.24 8.72 3.10
C ASP A 32 -1.79 8.36 2.77
N VAL A 33 -1.25 8.85 1.65
CA VAL A 33 0.16 8.65 1.29
C VAL A 33 1.08 9.26 2.34
N GLU A 34 0.84 10.51 2.76
CA GLU A 34 1.64 11.15 3.80
C GLU A 34 1.56 10.40 5.13
N THR A 35 0.37 9.95 5.50
CA THR A 35 0.14 9.16 6.70
C THR A 35 0.89 7.83 6.65
N LEU A 36 0.79 7.11 5.53
CA LEU A 36 1.51 5.85 5.31
C LEU A 36 3.03 6.06 5.36
N LYS A 37 3.56 7.14 4.77
CA LYS A 37 5.00 7.45 4.83
C LYS A 37 5.46 7.63 6.28
N LYS A 38 4.71 8.40 7.09
CA LYS A 38 5.01 8.62 8.51
C LYS A 38 4.99 7.31 9.30
N GLU A 39 3.91 6.54 9.20
CA GLU A 39 3.75 5.30 9.96
C GLU A 39 4.74 4.21 9.54
N SER A 40 5.11 4.16 8.26
CA SER A 40 6.09 3.21 7.74
C SER A 40 7.47 3.34 8.40
N ALA A 41 7.82 4.55 8.85
CA ALA A 41 9.09 4.84 9.51
C ALA A 41 9.05 4.58 11.03
N LEU A 42 7.87 4.52 11.64
CA LEU A 42 7.69 4.54 13.09
C LEU A 42 7.31 3.17 13.67
N SER A 43 6.45 2.41 12.99
CA SER A 43 5.74 1.29 13.63
C SER A 43 6.08 -0.09 13.07
N GLY A 44 6.38 -1.05 13.95
CA GLY A 44 6.49 -2.48 13.61
C GLY A 44 5.18 -3.11 13.13
N ALA A 45 4.03 -2.49 13.44
CA ALA A 45 2.69 -2.95 13.05
C ALA A 45 2.17 -2.28 11.75
N PHE A 46 3.06 -1.68 10.95
CA PHE A 46 2.68 -0.92 9.76
C PHE A 46 1.81 -1.70 8.76
N LEU A 47 1.97 -3.02 8.65
CA LEU A 47 1.13 -3.85 7.77
C LEU A 47 -0.35 -3.80 8.17
N GLU A 48 -0.66 -3.88 9.47
CA GLU A 48 -2.04 -3.81 9.95
C GLU A 48 -2.62 -2.40 9.75
N PHE A 49 -1.83 -1.37 10.06
CA PHE A 49 -2.19 0.02 9.81
C PHE A 49 -2.50 0.27 8.33
N PHE A 50 -1.65 -0.23 7.44
CA PHE A 50 -1.83 -0.12 5.98
C PHE A 50 -3.13 -0.77 5.51
N LEU A 51 -3.42 -1.98 5.98
CA LEU A 51 -4.65 -2.69 5.63
C LEU A 51 -5.88 -1.97 6.16
N ASP A 52 -5.81 -1.37 7.35
CA ASP A 52 -6.93 -0.62 7.92
C ASP A 52 -7.21 0.67 7.14
N ARG A 53 -6.16 1.40 6.80
CA ARG A 53 -6.27 2.69 6.11
C ARG A 53 -6.67 2.55 4.64
N ILE A 54 -6.06 1.60 3.91
CA ILE A 54 -6.26 1.43 2.47
C ILE A 54 -7.41 0.47 2.16
N GLY A 55 -7.61 -0.55 3.00
CA GLY A 55 -8.71 -1.49 2.88
C GLY A 55 -10.01 -0.91 3.43
N TYR A 56 -10.57 0.13 2.82
CA TYR A 56 -11.81 0.77 3.28
C TYR A 56 -13.05 -0.14 3.30
N SER A 57 -12.95 -1.34 2.73
CA SER A 57 -13.97 -2.39 2.83
C SER A 57 -13.34 -3.72 3.24
N SER A 58 -14.10 -4.59 3.91
CA SER A 58 -13.66 -5.94 4.27
C SER A 58 -13.19 -6.72 3.05
N TYR A 59 -13.92 -6.61 1.93
CA TYR A 59 -13.55 -7.22 0.66
C TYR A 59 -12.16 -6.78 0.18
N LEU A 60 -11.89 -5.47 0.21
CA LEU A 60 -10.59 -4.94 -0.21
C LEU A 60 -9.48 -5.35 0.77
N LYS A 61 -9.75 -5.38 2.08
CA LYS A 61 -8.79 -5.91 3.07
C LYS A 61 -8.41 -7.35 2.77
N ASP A 62 -9.40 -8.20 2.48
CA ASP A 62 -9.16 -9.61 2.15
C ASP A 62 -8.41 -9.77 0.82
N GLN A 63 -8.74 -8.98 -0.21
CA GLN A 63 -7.98 -8.96 -1.46
C GLN A 63 -6.53 -8.53 -1.25
N LEU A 64 -6.29 -7.43 -0.53
CA LEU A 64 -4.93 -6.95 -0.25
C LEU A 64 -4.13 -7.98 0.54
N LYS A 65 -4.73 -8.63 1.54
CA LYS A 65 -4.09 -9.74 2.28
C LYS A 65 -3.75 -10.91 1.37
N ALA A 66 -4.66 -11.30 0.47
CA ALA A 66 -4.43 -12.40 -0.46
C ALA A 66 -3.30 -12.08 -1.45
N GLU A 67 -3.25 -10.87 -2.00
CA GLU A 67 -2.18 -10.46 -2.91
C GLU A 67 -0.83 -10.32 -2.18
N LEU A 68 -0.81 -9.75 -0.98
CA LEU A 68 0.41 -9.66 -0.16
C LEU A 68 0.93 -11.05 0.22
N GLY A 69 0.03 -11.98 0.54
CA GLY A 69 0.37 -13.39 0.83
C GLY A 69 1.11 -14.11 -0.30
N LYS A 70 0.96 -13.65 -1.55
CA LYS A 70 1.68 -14.21 -2.71
C LYS A 70 3.13 -13.72 -2.82
N ILE A 71 3.48 -12.62 -2.15
CA ILE A 71 4.79 -11.96 -2.28
C ILE A 71 5.86 -12.65 -1.41
N GLY A 72 5.46 -13.28 -0.31
CA GLY A 72 6.36 -13.97 0.61
C GLY A 72 5.86 -13.93 2.05
N ASN A 73 6.79 -14.08 3.00
CA ASN A 73 6.47 -14.04 4.43
C ASN A 73 6.16 -12.62 4.90
N SER A 74 5.52 -12.47 6.06
CA SER A 74 5.09 -11.16 6.59
C SER A 74 6.22 -10.13 6.71
N SER A 75 7.45 -10.57 7.00
CA SER A 75 8.63 -9.68 7.07
C SER A 75 9.04 -9.14 5.69
N ASP A 76 8.96 -9.96 4.64
CA ASP A 76 9.26 -9.55 3.26
C ASP A 76 8.20 -8.57 2.75
N GLN A 77 6.93 -8.87 3.01
CA GLN A 77 5.80 -8.00 2.69
C GLN A 77 5.96 -6.61 3.34
N LEU A 78 6.25 -6.59 4.64
CA LEU A 78 6.47 -5.36 5.40
C LEU A 78 7.63 -4.53 4.84
N SER A 79 8.77 -5.19 4.57
CA SER A 79 9.95 -4.55 4.01
C SER A 79 9.66 -3.94 2.63
N LEU A 80 8.98 -4.68 1.75
CA LEU A 80 8.60 -4.20 0.41
C LEU A 80 7.60 -3.05 0.45
N LEU A 81 6.57 -3.12 1.31
CA LEU A 81 5.62 -2.02 1.51
C LEU A 81 6.34 -0.74 1.96
N ARG A 82 7.21 -0.85 2.96
CA ARG A 82 8.01 0.28 3.46
C ARG A 82 8.91 0.85 2.39
N GLN A 83 9.61 0.00 1.64
CA GLN A 83 10.48 0.46 0.56
C GLN A 83 9.68 1.15 -0.56
N ALA A 84 8.53 0.60 -0.94
CA ALA A 84 7.71 1.13 -2.00
C ALA A 84 7.10 2.50 -1.64
N ILE A 85 6.61 2.68 -0.42
CA ILE A 85 6.03 3.95 0.02
C ILE A 85 7.10 5.04 0.22
N GLN A 86 8.32 4.66 0.64
CA GLN A 86 9.43 5.61 0.81
C GLN A 86 10.03 6.07 -0.54
N LYS A 87 9.85 5.29 -1.61
CA LYS A 87 10.31 5.64 -2.97
C LYS A 87 9.35 6.53 -3.75
N LEU A 88 8.10 6.65 -3.27
CA LEU A 88 7.07 7.55 -3.82
C LEU A 88 7.37 9.01 -3.47
#